data_AF-A0A822A602-F1
#
_entry.id   AF-A0A822A602-F1
#
_cell.length_a   1.000
_cell.length_b   1.000
_cell.length_c   1.000
_cell.angle_alpha   90.00
_cell.angle_beta   90.00
_cell.angle_gamma   90.00
#
_symmetry.space_group_name_H-M   'P 1'
#
loop_
_entity.id
_entity.type
_entity.pdbx_description
1 polymer ?
#
loop_
_entity_poly.entity_id
_entity_poly.type
_entity_poly.pdbx_seq_one_letter_code
_entity_poly.pdbx_strand_id
1 'polypeptide(L)'
;VECVDLYQIHGPIHLRSVEVLGNALAEAVKLGLTKTVGVSNYSTEEMIRMYDCLQKHGIQLASNQVEYSLIRRLPETSGHIAECHKRGVAVLGYCPLVS
;
A
#
# COMPACT_ATOMS: atom_id res chain seq x y z
N VAL A 1 -2.47 18.04 13.38
CA VAL A 1 -3.46 17.05 12.93
C VAL A 1 -3.40 15.88 13.90
N GLU A 2 -4.50 15.50 14.54
CA GLU A 2 -4.50 14.41 15.55
C GLU A 2 -4.66 13.02 14.92
N CYS A 3 -5.33 12.92 13.77
CA CYS A 3 -5.53 11.69 13.00
C CYS A 3 -5.49 12.01 11.50
N VAL A 4 -4.77 11.22 10.71
CA VAL A 4 -4.76 11.33 9.24
C VAL A 4 -5.70 10.32 8.60
N ASP A 5 -6.21 10.61 7.39
CA ASP A 5 -7.13 9.68 6.73
C ASP A 5 -6.42 8.42 6.18
N LEU A 6 -5.21 8.61 5.63
CA LEU A 6 -4.39 7.56 5.03
C LEU A 6 -2.93 7.75 5.42
N TYR A 7 -2.34 6.76 6.10
CA TYR A 7 -0.92 6.72 6.40
C TYR A 7 -0.24 5.63 5.57
N GLN A 8 0.86 5.96 4.88
CA GLN A 8 1.49 5.04 3.93
C GLN A 8 2.96 4.78 4.26
N ILE A 9 3.40 3.54 4.05
CA ILE A 9 4.83 3.24 3.97
C ILE A 9 5.35 3.74 2.62
N HIS A 10 6.33 4.64 2.63
CA HIS A 10 6.76 5.39 1.45
C HIS A 10 7.46 4.55 0.37
N GLY A 11 8.07 3.42 0.75
CA GLY A 11 8.77 2.52 -0.17
C GLY A 11 9.12 1.18 0.47
N PRO A 12 9.43 0.14 -0.33
CA PRO A 12 9.79 -1.20 0.16
C PRO A 12 11.24 -1.28 0.70
N ILE A 13 11.79 -0.16 1.18
CA ILE A 13 13.15 -0.10 1.72
C ILE A 13 13.06 -0.02 3.23
N HIS A 14 13.18 -1.18 3.88
CA HIS A 14 13.05 -1.29 5.33
C HIS A 14 13.90 -2.42 5.90
N LEU A 15 14.44 -2.21 7.12
CA LEU A 15 15.29 -3.17 7.82
C LEU A 15 14.51 -4.36 8.42
N ARG A 16 13.18 -4.28 8.45
CA ARG A 16 12.29 -5.28 9.07
C ARG A 16 11.47 -5.98 8.00
N SER A 17 10.83 -7.10 8.33
CA SER A 17 9.93 -7.77 7.38
C SER A 17 8.64 -6.98 7.16
N VAL A 18 7.96 -7.25 6.05
CA VAL A 18 6.65 -6.65 5.72
C VAL A 18 5.63 -6.87 6.83
N GLU A 19 5.65 -8.05 7.47
CA GLU A 19 4.73 -8.41 8.55
C GLU A 19 4.97 -7.59 9.82
N VAL A 20 6.23 -7.29 10.16
CA VAL A 20 6.54 -6.40 11.29
C VAL A 20 5.95 -5.02 11.05
N LEU A 21 6.06 -4.51 9.82
CA LEU A 21 5.50 -3.21 9.46
C LEU A 21 3.97 -3.24 9.40
N GLY A 22 3.37 -4.31 8.87
CA GLY A 22 1.93 -4.51 8.87
C GLY A 22 1.33 -4.52 10.27
N ASN A 23 1.99 -5.17 11.23
CA ASN A 23 1.58 -5.14 12.64
C ASN A 23 1.65 -3.72 13.24
N ALA A 24 2.70 -2.96 12.92
CA ALA A 24 2.85 -1.58 13.37
C ALA A 24 1.78 -0.64 12.74
N LEU A 25 1.47 -0.83 11.46
CA LEU A 25 0.37 -0.13 10.80
C LEU A 25 -0.99 -0.46 11.45
N ALA A 26 -1.22 -1.73 11.78
CA ALA A 26 -2.44 -2.15 12.47
C ALA A 26 -2.57 -1.51 13.86
N GLU A 27 -1.46 -1.37 14.58
CA GLU A 27 -1.42 -0.66 15.87
C GLU A 27 -1.74 0.83 15.69
N ALA A 28 -1.18 1.50 14.68
CA ALA A 28 -1.47 2.90 14.39
C ALA A 28 -2.96 3.16 14.13
N VAL A 29 -3.64 2.24 13.45
CA VAL A 29 -5.11 2.30 13.24
C VAL A 29 -5.85 2.12 14.57
N LYS A 30 -5.48 1.11 15.38
CA LYS A 30 -6.13 0.83 16.68
C LYS A 30 -5.96 1.97 17.69
N LEU A 31 -4.84 2.68 17.64
CA LEU A 31 -4.57 3.87 18.44
C LEU A 31 -5.30 5.12 17.93
N GLY A 32 -6.00 5.05 16.79
CA GLY A 32 -6.73 6.18 16.22
C GLY A 32 -5.84 7.23 15.53
N LEU A 33 -4.56 6.92 15.28
CA LEU A 33 -3.62 7.83 14.64
C LEU A 33 -3.86 7.99 13.14
N THR A 34 -4.47 6.97 12.52
CA THR A 34 -4.88 6.98 11.12
C THR A 34 -6.18 6.20 10.91
N LYS A 35 -7.03 6.65 9.98
CA LYS A 35 -8.26 5.92 9.62
C LYS A 35 -7.98 4.70 8.73
N THR A 36 -7.00 4.82 7.83
CA THR A 36 -6.62 3.76 6.88
C THR A 36 -5.11 3.72 6.67
N VAL A 37 -4.63 2.63 6.09
CA VAL A 37 -3.20 2.44 5.81
C VAL A 37 -2.96 1.98 4.38
N GLY A 38 -1.83 2.37 3.82
CA GLY A 38 -1.41 2.02 2.47
C GLY A 38 0.09 1.81 2.36
N VAL A 39 0.54 1.50 1.15
CA VAL A 39 1.96 1.33 0.80
C VAL A 39 2.26 2.07 -0.48
N SER A 40 3.54 2.25 -0.78
CA SER A 40 4.00 2.93 -1.99
C SER A 40 5.14 2.12 -2.61
N ASN A 41 5.07 1.91 -3.92
CA ASN A 41 6.03 1.15 -4.74
C ASN A 41 6.27 -0.29 -4.27
N TYR A 42 5.33 -0.88 -3.54
CA TYR A 42 5.43 -2.30 -3.18
C TYR A 42 5.22 -3.16 -4.42
N SER A 43 6.02 -4.20 -4.57
CA SER A 43 5.81 -5.24 -5.59
C SER A 43 4.49 -5.98 -5.34
N THR A 44 4.05 -6.78 -6.32
CA THR A 44 2.85 -7.61 -6.17
C THR A 44 2.96 -8.54 -4.95
N GLU A 45 4.11 -9.19 -4.76
CA GLU A 45 4.32 -10.10 -3.64
C GLU A 45 4.29 -9.36 -2.29
N GLU A 46 4.99 -8.23 -2.19
CA GLU A 46 5.02 -7.44 -0.95
C GLU A 46 3.64 -6.85 -0.62
N MET A 47 2.90 -6.38 -1.63
CA MET A 47 1.53 -5.89 -1.47
C MET A 47 0.61 -6.99 -0.95
N ILE A 48 0.69 -8.21 -1.50
CA ILE A 48 -0.09 -9.36 -1.02
C ILE A 48 0.27 -9.69 0.43
N ARG A 49 1.56 -9.75 0.77
CA ARG A 49 2.02 -10.03 2.14
C ARG A 49 1.53 -8.97 3.14
N MET A 50 1.57 -7.70 2.74
CA MET A 50 1.05 -6.60 3.55
C MET A 50 -0.47 -6.73 3.76
N TYR A 51 -1.20 -6.97 2.68
CA TYR A 51 -2.65 -7.21 2.72
C TYR A 51 -2.99 -8.37 3.66
N ASP A 52 -2.36 -9.54 3.49
CA ASP A 52 -2.62 -10.72 4.31
C ASP A 52 -2.27 -10.50 5.79
N CYS A 53 -1.23 -9.69 6.07
CA CYS A 53 -0.88 -9.30 7.44
C CYS A 53 -1.97 -8.42 8.07
N LEU A 54 -2.44 -7.39 7.37
CA LEU A 54 -3.48 -6.48 7.87
C LEU A 54 -4.84 -7.17 8.04
N GLN A 55 -5.19 -8.11 7.16
CA GLN A 55 -6.43 -8.89 7.26
C GLN A 55 -6.53 -9.69 8.55
N LYS A 56 -5.40 -10.17 9.12
CA LYS A 56 -5.37 -10.83 10.43
C LYS A 56 -5.82 -9.91 11.58
N HIS A 57 -5.81 -8.60 11.35
CA HIS A 57 -6.29 -7.59 12.28
C HIS A 57 -7.67 -7.02 11.91
N GLY A 58 -8.32 -7.54 10.86
CA GLY A 58 -9.57 -7.00 10.33
C GLY A 58 -9.41 -5.63 9.66
N ILE A 59 -8.20 -5.30 9.18
CA ILE A 59 -7.88 -4.02 8.56
C ILE A 59 -7.66 -4.22 7.06
N GLN A 60 -8.33 -3.40 6.25
CA GLN A 60 -8.14 -3.37 4.80
C GLN A 60 -6.89 -2.57 4.44
N LEU A 61 -6.02 -3.11 3.58
CA LEU A 61 -5.00 -2.30 2.91
C LEU A 61 -5.71 -1.38 1.91
N ALA A 62 -5.69 -0.07 2.15
CA ALA A 62 -6.49 0.88 1.39
C ALA A 62 -5.89 1.17 0.01
N SER A 63 -4.55 1.29 -0.08
CA SER A 63 -3.89 1.69 -1.33
C SER A 63 -2.50 1.08 -1.53
N ASN A 64 -2.11 0.96 -2.80
CA ASN A 64 -0.72 0.96 -3.22
C ASN A 64 -0.49 2.13 -4.19
N GLN A 65 0.39 3.06 -3.82
CA GLN A 65 0.79 4.18 -4.66
C GLN A 65 1.96 3.77 -5.55
N VAL A 66 1.83 3.89 -6.87
CA VAL A 66 2.83 3.39 -7.84
C VAL A 66 3.13 4.42 -8.92
N GLU A 67 4.34 4.37 -9.49
CA GLU A 67 4.68 5.21 -10.63
C GLU A 67 3.88 4.73 -11.84
N TYR A 68 3.02 5.59 -12.38
CA TYR A 68 2.17 5.21 -13.49
C TYR A 68 1.85 6.41 -14.39
N SER A 69 2.21 6.28 -15.66
CA SER A 69 1.94 7.26 -16.71
C SER A 69 1.72 6.58 -18.05
N LEU A 70 1.32 7.33 -19.07
CA LEU A 70 1.13 6.81 -20.43
C LEU A 70 2.39 6.11 -20.99
N ILE A 71 3.59 6.51 -20.52
CA ILE A 71 4.86 5.92 -20.96
C ILE A 71 5.47 4.94 -19.94
N ARG A 72 5.10 5.03 -18.66
CA ARG A 72 5.54 4.11 -17.60
C ARG A 72 4.36 3.26 -17.13
N ARG A 73 4.20 2.10 -17.76
CA ARG A 73 3.03 1.22 -17.59
C ARG A 73 3.36 -0.11 -16.90
N LEU A 74 4.53 -0.24 -16.28
CA LEU A 74 4.95 -1.50 -15.63
C LEU A 74 3.91 -2.04 -14.63
N PRO A 75 3.27 -1.24 -13.75
CA PRO A 75 2.23 -1.75 -12.87
C PRO A 75 1.02 -2.34 -13.61
N GLU A 76 0.71 -1.84 -14.80
CA GLU A 76 -0.35 -2.38 -15.64
C GLU A 76 0.10 -3.68 -16.34
N THR A 77 1.23 -3.64 -17.04
CA THR A 77 1.69 -4.75 -17.88
C THR A 77 2.19 -5.96 -17.09
N SER A 78 2.63 -5.75 -15.85
CA SER A 78 2.99 -6.83 -14.92
C SER A 78 1.79 -7.51 -14.25
N GLY A 79 0.58 -6.97 -14.42
CA GLY A 79 -0.63 -7.46 -13.74
C GLY A 79 -0.77 -6.95 -12.29
N HIS A 80 0.11 -6.08 -11.81
CA HIS A 80 0.07 -5.54 -10.45
C HIS A 80 -1.24 -4.79 -10.14
N ILE A 81 -1.72 -3.95 -11.08
CA ILE A 81 -3.00 -3.23 -10.92
C ILE A 81 -4.17 -4.21 -10.79
N ALA A 82 -4.21 -5.25 -11.63
CA ALA A 82 -5.27 -6.26 -11.58
C ALA A 82 -5.28 -6.99 -10.23
N GLU A 83 -4.11 -7.30 -9.68
CA GLU A 83 -4.00 -7.98 -8.38
C GLU A 83 -4.39 -7.09 -7.20
N CYS A 84 -4.11 -5.78 -7.28
CA CYS A 84 -4.63 -4.79 -6.31
C CYS A 84 -6.17 -4.76 -6.34
N HIS A 85 -6.76 -4.64 -7.53
CA HIS A 85 -8.22 -4.59 -7.69
C HIS A 85 -8.91 -5.86 -7.19
N LYS A 86 -8.33 -7.05 -7.42
CA LYS A 86 -8.85 -8.33 -6.91
C LYS A 86 -9.01 -8.35 -5.38
N ARG A 87 -8.20 -7.56 -4.66
CA ARG A 87 -8.21 -7.45 -3.19
C ARG A 87 -8.91 -6.19 -2.68
N GLY A 88 -9.50 -5.39 -3.56
CA GLY A 88 -10.07 -4.09 -3.19
C GLY A 88 -9.03 -3.07 -2.71
N VAL A 89 -7.76 -3.22 -3.12
CA VAL A 89 -6.70 -2.24 -2.86
C VAL A 89 -6.73 -1.20 -3.98
N ALA A 90 -6.87 0.08 -3.64
CA ALA A 90 -6.86 1.17 -4.61
C ALA A 90 -5.44 1.41 -5.15
N VAL A 91 -5.34 1.72 -6.44
CA VAL A 91 -4.07 2.12 -7.06
C VAL A 91 -4.01 3.63 -7.17
N LEU A 92 -2.99 4.24 -6.55
CA LEU A 92 -2.74 5.68 -6.67
C LEU A 92 -1.55 5.90 -7.60
N GLY A 93 -1.80 6.39 -8.82
CA GLY A 93 -0.72 6.71 -9.78
C GLY A 93 -0.01 8.02 -9.42
N TYR A 94 1.32 7.99 -9.26
CA TYR A 94 2.14 9.20 -9.16
C TYR A 94 3.03 9.38 -10.41
N CYS A 95 3.59 10.58 -10.57
CA CYS A 95 4.29 11.04 -11.78
C CYS A 95 3.49 10.81 -13.09
N PRO A 96 2.20 11.20 -13.15
CA PRO A 96 1.36 10.94 -14.34
C PRO A 96 1.89 11.66 -15.60
N LEU A 97 2.68 12.73 -15.41
CA LEU A 97 3.31 13.53 -16.47
C LEU A 97 4.83 13.31 -16.58
N VAL A 98 5.39 12.30 -15.91
CA VAL A 98 6.83 11.97 -15.99
C VAL A 98 7.73 13.11 -15.47
N SER A 99 7.35 13.69 -14.33
CA SER A 99 8.02 14.82 -13.66
C SER A 99 8.51 14.44 -12.28
#